data_AF-A0A3D4WZP3-F1
#
_entry.id   AF-A0A3D4WZP3-F1
#
_cell.length_a   1.000
_cell.length_b   1.000
_cell.length_c   1.000
_cell.angle_alpha   90.00
_cell.angle_beta   90.00
_cell.angle_gamma   90.00
#
_symmetry.space_group_name_H-M   'P 1'
#
loop_
_entity.id
_entity.type
_entity.pdbx_description
1 polymer ?
#
loop_
_entity_poly.entity_id
_entity_poly.type
_entity_poly.pdbx_seq_one_letter_code
_entity_poly.pdbx_strand_id
1 'polypeptide(L)'
;GLGWDLRKTMPYCGYETYEFDVPTSQDADVWGRYQVRLNEMRESLKIVQQCLDRLRPGPVMIEDKKIAWPAQLAVGTDGLGNSLEHIAKIMGQSMESLIHHFKLVTEGFRVPPGQVYVQIEGPRGELGIHAVSDGGTRPYRVHYREPSFINLQAIPAMAEGGLLADVIAGGASLDPVMGGCDR
;
A
#
# COMPACT_ATOMS: atom_id res chain seq x y z
N GLY A 1 19.58 0.84 -14.35
CA GLY A 1 19.55 1.28 -15.76
C GLY A 1 18.23 0.99 -16.46
N LEU A 2 17.27 0.28 -15.84
CA LEU A 2 15.96 0.03 -16.43
C LEU A 2 14.95 1.04 -15.88
N GLY A 3 14.28 1.80 -16.75
CA GLY A 3 13.22 2.74 -16.38
C GLY A 3 11.89 2.03 -16.13
N TRP A 4 11.85 1.17 -15.11
CA TRP A 4 10.65 0.41 -14.73
C TRP A 4 10.08 0.93 -13.42
N ASP A 5 8.83 1.40 -13.47
CA ASP A 5 8.08 1.88 -12.30
C ASP A 5 6.58 1.74 -12.57
N LEU A 6 5.87 1.01 -11.70
CA LEU A 6 4.44 0.75 -11.90
C LEU A 6 3.59 2.01 -11.88
N ARG A 7 4.01 3.07 -11.19
CA ARG A 7 3.26 4.34 -11.11
C ARG A 7 3.21 5.06 -12.46
N LYS A 8 4.11 4.74 -13.39
CA LYS A 8 4.12 5.26 -14.77
C LYS A 8 3.63 4.24 -15.80
N THR A 9 4.06 2.98 -15.69
CA THR A 9 3.75 1.95 -16.71
C THR A 9 2.34 1.37 -16.56
N MET A 10 1.88 1.18 -15.32
CA MET A 10 0.56 0.65 -14.98
C MET A 10 -0.07 1.51 -13.87
N PRO A 11 -0.39 2.78 -14.18
CA PRO A 11 -0.78 3.75 -13.17
C PRO A 11 -2.05 3.35 -12.42
N TYR A 12 -2.08 3.68 -11.13
CA TYR A 12 -3.18 3.44 -10.21
C TYR A 12 -3.39 4.68 -9.33
N CYS A 13 -4.54 4.79 -8.67
CA CYS A 13 -4.82 5.86 -7.70
C CYS A 13 -4.55 7.30 -8.19
N GLY A 14 -4.60 7.56 -9.50
CA GLY A 14 -4.40 8.89 -10.08
C GLY A 14 -2.93 9.28 -10.31
N TYR A 15 -1.96 8.36 -10.17
CA TYR A 15 -0.53 8.61 -10.41
C TYR A 15 -0.24 9.15 -11.82
N GLU A 16 -1.06 8.81 -12.81
CA GLU A 16 -0.97 9.31 -14.18
C GLU A 16 -1.15 10.83 -14.29
N THR A 17 -1.73 11.45 -13.28
CA THR A 17 -2.00 12.90 -13.26
C THR A 17 -0.90 13.71 -12.60
N TYR A 18 0.14 13.08 -12.04
CA TYR A 18 1.25 13.74 -11.36
C TYR A 18 2.51 13.75 -12.23
N GLU A 19 3.25 14.86 -12.14
CA GLU A 19 4.51 15.04 -12.85
C GLU A 19 5.68 14.69 -11.93
N PHE A 20 6.41 13.64 -12.28
CA PHE A 20 7.59 13.18 -11.55
C PHE A 20 8.44 12.31 -12.48
N ASP A 21 9.72 12.23 -12.17
CA ASP A 21 10.69 11.42 -12.91
C ASP A 21 10.96 10.09 -12.20
N VAL A 22 11.31 9.06 -12.98
CA VAL A 22 11.75 7.77 -12.43
C VAL A 22 13.27 7.77 -12.39
N PRO A 23 13.91 7.95 -11.21
CA PRO A 23 15.35 7.98 -11.12
C PRO A 23 15.94 6.61 -11.45
N THR A 24 16.93 6.59 -12.33
CA THR A 24 17.68 5.37 -12.66
C THR A 24 19.17 5.64 -12.50
N SER A 25 19.91 4.64 -12.01
CA SER A 25 21.38 4.64 -12.04
C SER A 25 21.88 3.69 -13.12
N GLN A 26 22.99 4.02 -13.77
CA GLN A 26 23.71 3.08 -14.66
C GLN A 26 24.62 2.15 -13.86
N ASP A 27 25.05 2.58 -12.68
CA ASP A 27 25.90 1.79 -11.78
C ASP A 27 25.04 0.78 -11.01
N ALA A 28 25.40 -0.50 -11.12
CA ALA A 28 24.68 -1.63 -10.51
C ALA A 28 25.16 -1.97 -9.08
N ASP A 29 25.76 -1.00 -8.39
CA ASP A 29 26.36 -1.16 -7.08
C ASP A 29 25.47 -0.63 -5.94
N VAL A 30 25.97 -0.72 -4.71
CA VAL A 30 25.26 -0.22 -3.51
C VAL A 30 25.12 1.30 -3.56
N TRP A 31 26.11 2.01 -4.12
CA TRP A 31 26.09 3.46 -4.24
C TRP A 31 25.01 3.95 -5.20
N GLY A 32 24.86 3.31 -6.36
CA GLY A 32 23.79 3.57 -7.31
C GLY A 32 22.41 3.37 -6.69
N ARG A 33 22.21 2.29 -5.92
CA ARG A 33 20.95 2.07 -5.16
C ARG A 33 20.70 3.16 -4.13
N TYR A 34 21.74 3.61 -3.42
CA TYR A 34 21.63 4.72 -2.47
C TYR A 34 21.21 6.03 -3.16
N GLN A 35 21.84 6.38 -4.28
CA GLN A 35 21.51 7.58 -5.05
C GLN A 35 20.09 7.55 -5.61
N VAL A 36 19.63 6.40 -6.10
CA VAL A 36 18.24 6.21 -6.58
C VAL A 36 17.27 6.53 -5.44
N ARG A 37 17.43 5.94 -4.25
CA ARG A 37 16.54 6.20 -3.10
C ARG A 37 16.53 7.67 -2.67
N LEU A 38 17.69 8.33 -2.66
CA LEU A 38 17.77 9.77 -2.38
C LEU A 38 16.96 10.59 -3.38
N ASN A 39 17.02 10.23 -4.66
CA ASN A 39 16.28 10.91 -5.71
C ASN A 39 14.79 10.60 -5.64
N GLU A 40 14.39 9.36 -5.33
CA GLU A 40 13.00 8.99 -5.10
C GLU A 40 12.37 9.78 -3.96
N MET A 41 13.12 10.05 -2.88
CA MET A 41 12.64 10.93 -1.81
C MET A 41 12.37 12.36 -2.32
N ARG A 42 13.22 12.89 -3.21
CA ARG A 42 13.01 14.22 -3.82
C ARG A 42 11.79 14.23 -4.73
N GLU A 43 11.61 13.20 -5.57
CA GLU A 43 10.44 13.07 -6.44
C GLU A 43 9.15 12.86 -5.62
N SER A 44 9.23 12.12 -4.52
CA SER A 44 8.10 11.95 -3.59
C SER A 44 7.67 13.29 -3.00
N LEU A 45 8.61 14.17 -2.62
CA LEU A 45 8.30 15.52 -2.15
C LEU A 45 7.64 16.38 -3.24
N LYS A 46 8.06 16.25 -4.51
CA LYS A 46 7.40 16.93 -5.64
C LYS A 46 5.94 16.48 -5.80
N ILE A 47 5.69 15.17 -5.70
CA ILE A 47 4.33 14.62 -5.75
C ILE A 47 3.49 15.17 -4.59
N VAL A 48 4.02 15.19 -3.37
CA VAL A 48 3.33 15.74 -2.19
C VAL A 48 2.97 17.22 -2.41
N GLN A 49 3.87 18.04 -2.95
CA GLN A 49 3.57 19.44 -3.25
C GLN A 49 2.42 19.56 -4.25
N GLN A 50 2.43 18.79 -5.34
CA GLN A 50 1.34 18.77 -6.32
C GLN A 50 0.02 18.27 -5.71
N CYS A 51 0.06 17.29 -4.80
CA CYS A 51 -1.12 16.83 -4.07
C CYS A 51 -1.73 17.97 -3.24
N LEU A 52 -0.90 18.74 -2.53
CA LEU A 52 -1.35 19.86 -1.70
C LEU A 52 -2.00 20.95 -2.55
N ASP A 53 -1.41 21.30 -3.69
CA ASP A 53 -1.93 22.33 -4.58
C ASP A 53 -3.27 21.92 -5.23
N ARG A 54 -3.48 20.62 -5.43
CA ARG A 54 -4.69 20.06 -6.05
C ARG A 54 -5.75 19.63 -5.06
N LEU A 55 -5.43 19.61 -3.76
CA LEU A 55 -6.33 19.13 -2.72
C LEU A 55 -7.59 20.00 -2.68
N ARG A 56 -8.73 19.39 -2.97
CA ARG A 56 -10.06 20.04 -2.89
C ARG A 56 -10.93 19.30 -1.89
N PRO A 57 -11.80 19.99 -1.15
CA PRO A 57 -12.83 19.34 -0.36
C PRO A 57 -13.71 18.44 -1.24
N GLY A 58 -13.97 17.22 -0.76
CA GLY A 58 -14.75 16.23 -1.50
C GLY A 58 -15.02 14.98 -0.65
N PRO A 59 -15.83 14.04 -1.15
CA PRO A 59 -16.05 12.77 -0.46
C PRO A 59 -14.73 11.98 -0.41
N VAL A 60 -14.32 11.58 0.80
CA VAL A 60 -13.14 10.72 1.03
C VAL A 60 -13.50 9.23 1.03
N MET A 61 -14.79 8.90 0.84
CA MET A 61 -15.27 7.54 0.85
C MET A 61 -16.35 7.31 -0.21
N ILE A 62 -16.41 6.06 -0.69
CA ILE A 62 -17.43 5.57 -1.61
C ILE A 62 -18.84 5.85 -1.09
N GLU A 63 -19.76 6.12 -2.02
CA GLU A 63 -21.15 6.47 -1.70
C GLU A 63 -21.98 5.25 -1.26
N ASP A 64 -21.66 4.06 -1.80
CA ASP A 64 -22.38 2.82 -1.48
C ASP A 64 -22.19 2.43 -0.02
N LYS A 65 -23.24 2.62 0.77
CA LYS A 65 -23.30 2.34 2.21
C LYS A 65 -23.24 0.84 2.55
N LYS A 66 -23.31 -0.05 1.57
CA LYS A 66 -23.10 -1.49 1.78
C LYS A 66 -21.63 -1.88 1.78
N ILE A 67 -20.73 -1.01 1.31
CA ILE A 67 -19.29 -1.28 1.21
C ILE A 67 -18.51 -0.23 2.00
N ALA A 68 -18.93 1.03 1.93
CA ALA A 68 -18.29 2.14 2.60
C ALA A 68 -18.20 1.91 4.11
N TRP A 69 -17.03 2.19 4.69
CA TRP A 69 -16.86 2.09 6.12
C TRP A 69 -17.83 3.05 6.83
N PRO A 70 -18.69 2.55 7.73
CA PRO A 70 -19.78 3.35 8.26
C PRO A 70 -19.29 4.36 9.30
N ALA A 71 -18.18 4.10 9.97
CA ALA A 71 -17.74 4.79 11.18
C ALA A 71 -16.87 6.03 10.92
N GLN A 72 -17.26 7.15 11.52
CA GLN A 72 -16.39 8.31 11.68
C GLN A 72 -15.61 8.17 12.99
N LEU A 73 -14.32 7.91 12.88
CA LEU A 73 -13.45 7.71 14.04
C LEU A 73 -12.97 9.05 14.59
N ALA A 74 -13.08 9.23 15.90
CA ALA A 74 -12.53 10.34 16.65
C ALA A 74 -11.63 9.81 17.78
N VAL A 75 -10.60 10.60 18.12
CA VAL A 75 -9.72 10.28 19.25
C VAL A 75 -10.44 10.72 20.53
N GLY A 76 -10.81 9.75 21.36
CA GLY A 76 -11.34 9.97 22.70
C GLY A 76 -10.28 9.76 23.78
N THR A 77 -10.67 9.92 25.04
CA THR A 77 -9.83 9.63 26.20
C THR A 77 -9.41 8.16 26.29
N ASP A 78 -10.27 7.27 25.80
CA ASP A 78 -10.10 5.82 25.90
C ASP A 78 -9.52 5.20 24.61
N GLY A 79 -9.01 6.06 23.71
CA GLY A 79 -8.42 5.66 22.43
C GLY A 79 -9.27 6.04 21.22
N LEU A 80 -8.99 5.38 20.09
CA LEU A 80 -9.61 5.69 18.81
C LEU A 80 -10.95 4.93 18.70
N GLY A 81 -12.06 5.67 18.64
CA GLY A 81 -13.41 5.09 18.63
C GLY A 81 -14.36 5.87 17.73
N ASN A 82 -15.61 5.42 17.64
CA ASN A 82 -16.64 6.15 16.89
C ASN A 82 -16.91 7.52 17.54
N SER A 83 -17.05 8.56 16.72
CA SER A 83 -17.39 9.89 17.22
C SER A 83 -18.77 9.88 17.88
N LEU A 84 -18.91 10.62 18.98
CA LEU A 84 -20.19 10.73 19.70
C LEU A 84 -21.30 11.27 18.80
N GLU A 85 -20.96 12.21 17.91
CA GLU A 85 -21.87 12.76 16.90
C GLU A 85 -22.36 11.69 15.92
N HIS A 86 -21.46 10.81 15.48
CA HIS A 86 -21.81 9.71 14.58
C HIS A 86 -22.73 8.70 15.26
N ILE A 87 -22.45 8.32 16.51
CA ILE A 87 -23.30 7.41 17.29
C ILE A 87 -24.68 8.02 17.49
N ALA A 88 -24.75 9.29 17.91
CA ALA A 88 -26.01 10.00 18.10
C ALA A 88 -26.84 10.06 16.80
N LYS A 89 -26.17 10.31 15.66
CA LYS A 89 -26.81 10.32 14.35
C LYS A 89 -27.40 8.96 13.98
N ILE A 90 -26.63 7.87 14.11
CA ILE A 90 -27.11 6.54 13.73
C ILE A 90 -28.25 6.08 14.64
N MET A 91 -28.07 6.24 15.96
CA MET A 91 -29.04 5.77 16.95
C MET A 91 -30.32 6.60 16.98
N GLY A 92 -30.24 7.88 16.58
CA GLY A 92 -31.36 8.82 16.67
C GLY A 92 -32.10 9.12 15.36
N GLN A 93 -31.48 8.94 14.19
CA GLN A 93 -32.02 9.53 12.94
C GLN A 93 -32.40 8.54 11.83
N SER A 94 -31.80 7.35 11.74
CA SER A 94 -32.11 6.39 10.66
C SER A 94 -31.87 4.96 11.09
N MET A 95 -32.94 4.16 11.07
CA MET A 95 -32.88 2.74 11.36
C MET A 95 -32.06 1.98 10.31
N GLU A 96 -32.13 2.36 9.03
CA GLU A 96 -31.36 1.73 7.97
C GLU A 96 -29.85 1.91 8.18
N SER A 97 -29.43 3.10 8.60
CA SER A 97 -28.02 3.40 8.88
C SER A 97 -27.48 2.52 10.01
N LEU A 98 -28.31 2.25 11.03
CA LEU A 98 -27.95 1.36 12.14
C LEU A 98 -27.84 -0.09 11.70
N ILE A 99 -28.78 -0.57 10.88
CA ILE A 99 -28.74 -1.93 10.32
C ILE A 99 -27.47 -2.12 9.47
N HIS A 100 -27.15 -1.17 8.59
CA HIS A 100 -25.94 -1.23 7.76
C HIS A 100 -24.67 -1.22 8.60
N HIS A 101 -24.58 -0.34 9.61
CA HIS A 101 -23.45 -0.32 10.54
C HIS A 101 -23.26 -1.68 11.23
N PHE A 102 -24.34 -2.23 11.79
CA PHE A 102 -24.29 -3.51 12.50
C PHE A 102 -23.88 -4.66 11.58
N LYS A 103 -24.49 -4.78 10.39
CA LYS A 103 -24.18 -5.85 9.43
C LYS A 103 -22.74 -5.76 8.92
N LEU A 104 -22.25 -4.56 8.59
CA LEU A 104 -20.87 -4.39 8.10
C LEU A 104 -19.82 -4.73 9.15
N VAL A 105 -20.03 -4.31 10.40
CA VAL A 105 -19.04 -4.53 11.47
C VAL A 105 -19.06 -5.99 11.95
N THR A 106 -20.23 -6.64 11.97
CA THR A 106 -20.36 -8.02 12.50
C THR A 106 -20.18 -9.11 11.43
N GLU A 107 -20.77 -8.94 10.26
CA GLU A 107 -20.75 -9.93 9.17
C GLU A 107 -19.72 -9.61 8.09
N GLY A 108 -19.53 -8.32 7.79
CA GLY A 108 -18.76 -7.83 6.64
C GLY A 108 -19.62 -7.70 5.38
N PHE A 109 -19.01 -7.21 4.28
CA PHE A 109 -19.65 -7.18 2.97
C PHE A 109 -19.24 -8.40 2.13
N ARG A 110 -20.12 -8.83 1.23
CA ARG A 110 -19.84 -9.96 0.32
C ARG A 110 -19.02 -9.48 -0.86
N VAL A 111 -18.00 -10.27 -1.22
CA VAL A 111 -17.16 -10.02 -2.40
C VAL A 111 -17.55 -11.03 -3.47
N PRO A 112 -17.81 -10.62 -4.72
CA PRO A 112 -18.14 -11.55 -5.80
C PRO A 112 -17.11 -12.69 -5.95
N PRO A 113 -17.52 -13.91 -6.32
CA PRO A 113 -16.59 -15.00 -6.60
C PRO A 113 -15.63 -14.62 -7.73
N GLY A 114 -14.34 -14.88 -7.55
CA GLY A 114 -13.32 -14.56 -8.53
C GLY A 114 -11.91 -14.52 -7.95
N GLN A 115 -10.93 -14.25 -8.82
CA GLN A 115 -9.54 -14.07 -8.42
C GLN A 115 -8.96 -12.83 -9.09
N VAL A 116 -8.10 -12.12 -8.37
CA VAL A 116 -7.41 -10.93 -8.86
C VAL A 116 -5.97 -10.92 -8.37
N TYR A 117 -5.06 -10.42 -9.22
CA TYR A 117 -3.70 -10.06 -8.82
C TYR A 117 -3.54 -8.56 -9.05
N VAL A 118 -3.33 -7.81 -7.96
CA VAL A 118 -3.14 -6.36 -8.01
C VAL A 118 -1.75 -6.05 -7.50
N GLN A 119 -1.05 -5.17 -8.21
CA GLN A 119 0.32 -4.76 -7.91
C GLN A 119 0.37 -3.26 -7.65
N ILE A 120 1.26 -2.87 -6.75
CA ILE A 120 1.62 -1.47 -6.52
C ILE A 120 3.14 -1.35 -6.46
N GLU A 121 3.65 -0.15 -6.76
CA GLU A 121 5.05 0.18 -6.50
C GLU A 121 5.18 0.53 -5.00
N GLY A 122 5.72 -0.41 -4.22
CA GLY A 122 6.17 -0.13 -2.87
C GLY A 122 7.56 0.51 -2.88
N PRO A 123 8.00 1.14 -1.78
CA PRO A 123 9.35 1.72 -1.69
C PRO A 123 10.48 0.68 -1.77
N ARG A 124 10.15 -0.61 -1.77
CA ARG A 124 11.10 -1.74 -1.85
C ARG A 124 11.01 -2.49 -3.20
N GLY A 125 10.12 -2.04 -4.09
CA GLY A 125 9.78 -2.66 -5.37
C GLY A 125 8.30 -3.06 -5.46
N GLU A 126 7.98 -3.87 -6.47
CA GLU A 126 6.61 -4.34 -6.73
C GLU A 126 6.08 -5.18 -5.56
N LEU A 127 5.05 -4.65 -4.88
CA LEU A 127 4.24 -5.38 -3.92
C LEU A 127 2.97 -5.86 -4.62
N GLY A 128 2.79 -7.17 -4.68
CA GLY A 128 1.63 -7.79 -5.31
C GLY A 128 0.74 -8.51 -4.30
N ILE A 129 -0.57 -8.48 -4.51
CA ILE A 129 -1.54 -9.26 -3.73
C ILE A 129 -2.39 -10.07 -4.69
N HIS A 130 -2.33 -11.40 -4.54
CA HIS A 130 -3.24 -12.33 -5.19
C HIS A 130 -4.35 -12.70 -4.21
N ALA A 131 -5.58 -12.30 -4.51
CA ALA A 131 -6.75 -12.56 -3.67
C ALA A 131 -7.77 -13.41 -4.44
N VAL A 132 -8.34 -14.40 -3.76
CA VAL A 132 -9.39 -15.30 -4.26
C VAL A 132 -10.60 -15.18 -3.35
N SER A 133 -11.77 -14.99 -3.95
CA SER A 133 -13.08 -14.95 -3.30
C SER A 133 -13.95 -16.10 -3.80
N ASP A 134 -14.68 -16.73 -2.89
CA ASP A 134 -15.70 -17.76 -3.17
C ASP A 134 -17.13 -17.18 -3.19
N GLY A 135 -17.30 -15.85 -3.04
CA GLY A 135 -18.60 -15.20 -2.89
C GLY A 135 -18.99 -14.87 -1.43
N GLY A 136 -18.14 -15.26 -0.47
CA GLY A 136 -18.35 -15.01 0.96
C GLY A 136 -17.99 -13.59 1.42
N THR A 137 -17.98 -13.40 2.74
CA THR A 137 -17.50 -12.17 3.40
C THR A 137 -16.05 -12.26 3.87
N ARG A 138 -15.43 -13.43 3.73
CA ARG A 138 -14.03 -13.67 4.06
C ARG A 138 -13.29 -14.08 2.79
N PRO A 139 -12.03 -13.65 2.63
CA PRO A 139 -11.25 -14.08 1.49
C PRO A 139 -11.01 -15.59 1.59
N TYR A 140 -11.18 -16.30 0.46
CA TYR A 140 -10.88 -17.73 0.38
C TYR A 140 -9.38 -17.98 0.47
N ARG A 141 -8.59 -17.15 -0.23
CA ARG A 141 -7.12 -17.16 -0.16
C ARG A 141 -6.59 -15.75 -0.42
N VAL A 142 -5.58 -15.36 0.35
CA VAL A 142 -4.77 -14.16 0.08
C VAL A 142 -3.32 -14.58 0.08
N HIS A 143 -2.58 -14.18 -0.96
CA HIS A 143 -1.15 -14.42 -1.07
C HIS A 143 -0.45 -13.11 -1.42
N TYR A 144 0.53 -12.74 -0.60
CA TYR A 144 1.34 -11.55 -0.80
C TYR A 144 2.60 -11.93 -1.57
N ARG A 145 2.87 -11.24 -2.67
CA ARG A 145 4.18 -11.21 -3.30
C ARG A 145 4.93 -10.02 -2.71
N GLU A 146 5.64 -10.27 -1.63
CA GLU A 146 6.44 -9.23 -0.98
C GLU A 146 7.78 -9.04 -1.72
N PRO A 147 8.19 -7.79 -2.06
CA PRO A 147 9.44 -7.54 -2.76
C PRO A 147 10.67 -7.95 -1.93
N SER A 148 10.63 -7.79 -0.61
CA SER A 148 11.74 -8.18 0.27
C SER A 148 12.09 -9.66 0.19
N PHE A 149 11.11 -10.55 0.05
CA PHE A 149 11.36 -12.00 -0.09
C PHE A 149 12.14 -12.31 -1.37
N ILE A 150 11.77 -11.67 -2.47
CA ILE A 150 12.39 -11.86 -3.78
C ILE A 150 13.80 -11.26 -3.79
N ASN A 151 13.94 -10.04 -3.27
CA ASN A 151 15.22 -9.34 -3.21
C ASN A 151 16.24 -10.11 -2.35
N LEU A 152 15.80 -10.70 -1.23
CA LEU A 152 16.66 -11.45 -0.32
C LEU A 152 17.32 -12.66 -1.01
N GLN A 153 16.65 -13.29 -1.98
CA GLN A 153 17.20 -14.41 -2.74
C GLN A 153 18.39 -14.02 -3.62
N ALA A 154 18.59 -12.72 -3.89
CA ALA A 154 19.74 -12.22 -4.64
C ALA A 154 21.03 -12.11 -3.80
N ILE A 155 20.94 -12.19 -2.47
CA ILE A 155 22.10 -12.01 -1.57
C ILE A 155 23.25 -12.96 -1.90
N PRO A 156 23.05 -14.27 -2.10
CA PRO A 156 24.16 -15.18 -2.40
C PRO A 156 24.93 -14.78 -3.67
N ALA A 157 24.22 -14.41 -4.73
CA ALA A 157 24.82 -13.97 -5.99
C ALA A 157 25.54 -12.62 -5.85
N MET A 158 25.04 -11.73 -4.98
CA MET A 158 25.67 -10.44 -4.69
C MET A 158 26.89 -10.55 -3.78
N ALA A 159 26.97 -11.60 -2.95
CA ALA A 159 28.05 -11.82 -1.99
C ALA A 159 29.23 -12.62 -2.57
N GLU A 160 29.03 -13.31 -3.70
CA GLU A 160 30.05 -14.15 -4.30
C GLU A 160 31.27 -13.32 -4.74
N GLY A 161 32.46 -13.74 -4.29
CA GLY A 161 33.73 -13.04 -4.58
C GLY A 161 34.02 -11.80 -3.73
N GLY A 162 33.11 -11.39 -2.84
CA GLY A 162 33.28 -10.25 -1.93
C GLY A 162 33.89 -10.61 -0.58
N LEU A 163 34.14 -9.59 0.25
CA LEU A 163 34.54 -9.76 1.64
C LEU A 163 33.31 -9.92 2.54
N LEU A 164 33.49 -10.47 3.74
CA LEU A 164 32.43 -10.57 4.74
C LEU A 164 31.80 -9.20 5.06
N ALA A 165 32.59 -8.13 5.04
CA ALA A 165 32.10 -6.77 5.25
C ALA A 165 31.13 -6.31 4.14
N ASP A 166 31.34 -6.77 2.91
CA ASP A 166 30.52 -6.39 1.75
C ASP A 166 29.13 -7.03 1.80
N VAL A 167 29.00 -8.18 2.47
CA VAL A 167 27.70 -8.84 2.70
C VAL A 167 26.75 -7.92 3.48
N ILE A 168 27.27 -7.17 4.45
CA ILE A 168 26.46 -6.24 5.26
C ILE A 168 25.95 -5.11 4.38
N ALA A 169 26.81 -4.48 3.58
CA ALA A 169 26.43 -3.38 2.70
C ALA A 169 25.49 -3.86 1.57
N GLY A 170 25.79 -5.00 0.96
CA GLY A 170 24.97 -5.63 -0.06
C GLY A 170 23.58 -5.98 0.45
N GLY A 171 23.50 -6.68 1.58
CA GLY A 171 22.24 -7.05 2.23
C GLY A 171 21.42 -5.84 2.68
N ALA A 172 22.05 -4.85 3.32
CA ALA A 172 21.35 -3.62 3.75
C ALA A 172 20.81 -2.80 2.57
N SER A 173 21.52 -2.80 1.43
CA SER A 173 21.09 -2.07 0.23
C SER A 173 19.80 -2.60 -0.41
N LEU A 174 19.49 -3.88 -0.19
CA LEU A 174 18.23 -4.51 -0.61
C LEU A 174 17.06 -4.14 0.31
N ASP A 175 17.38 -3.68 1.53
CA ASP A 175 16.43 -3.28 2.56
C ASP A 175 15.38 -4.39 2.81
N PRO A 176 15.79 -5.53 3.39
CA PRO A 176 14.87 -6.60 3.73
C PRO A 176 14.14 -6.29 5.04
N VAL A 177 12.81 -6.44 5.05
CA VAL A 177 12.01 -6.46 6.27
C VAL A 177 11.49 -7.88 6.48
N MET A 178 11.95 -8.53 7.54
CA MET A 178 11.70 -9.96 7.77
C MET A 178 10.21 -10.28 7.95
N GLY A 179 9.42 -9.35 8.50
CA GLY A 179 7.98 -9.51 8.60
C GLY A 179 7.26 -9.64 7.25
N GLY A 180 7.88 -9.20 6.16
CA GLY A 180 7.39 -9.45 4.80
C GLY A 180 7.95 -10.71 4.14
N CYS A 181 9.13 -11.15 4.56
CA CYS A 181 9.78 -12.35 4.02
C CYS A 181 9.20 -13.66 4.57
N ASP A 182 8.66 -13.63 5.80
CA ASP A 182 8.25 -14.83 6.55
C ASP A 182 6.78 -15.25 6.31
N ARG A 183 6.06 -14.55 5.43
CA ARG A 183 4.60 -14.69 5.24
C ARG A 183 4.20 -15.70 4.17
#